data_AF-A0A3M7J1X1-F1
#
_entry.id   AF-A0A3M7J1X1-F1
#
_cell.length_a   1.000
_cell.length_b   1.000
_cell.length_c   1.000
_cell.angle_alpha   90.00
_cell.angle_beta   90.00
_cell.angle_gamma   90.00
#
_symmetry.space_group_name_H-M   'P 1'
#
loop_
_entity.id
_entity.type
_entity.pdbx_description
1 polymer ?
#
loop_
_entity_poly.entity_id
_entity_poly.type
_entity_poly.pdbx_seq_one_letter_code
_entity_poly.pdbx_strand_id
1 'polypeptide(L)'
;MTSFLDAGLAWAVPVLPDTLGAHLEAYAAGLPAITALRLCHQFGTGPAAHITRLPRELIILIEDYIHAANGHLRSKPDCEWRSTFTCFQSQCEPRKHEGDWSAYSAVVDRYMRECDHCTKNTMYDNKCSWRCPDELNRLCPACAEDKGPEACYRTCRKRRELKLNQMLCDHAAFSEQHEMNKRTWMDKIRQGPASRFAKYDRLLLQHFGLEAFFTSTQIGRENVNWPRDFQYRWHARSDIGTTLCYLTLPRAGGPSGMFGNSSTNEEQGRIRVEAAQALPVDLASLATPAANMRRRFTAAMKALALTPSVHPSQELASPVSANKLKMRKDDGRKDAERNDEGRNDEGRNNEERNDAERNPPEPDDILGPDYPQLTLLVNTRFHYNMETTRLNTRLMQY
;
A
#
# COMPACT_ATOMS: atom_id res chain seq x y z
N MET A 1 -16.84 7.30 24.29
CA MET A 1 -15.70 7.16 23.37
C MET A 1 -15.23 5.72 23.43
N THR A 2 -15.24 5.01 22.31
CA THR A 2 -14.68 3.65 22.24
C THR A 2 -13.33 3.73 21.54
N SER A 3 -12.29 3.25 22.20
CA SER A 3 -10.97 3.09 21.58
C SER A 3 -10.61 1.61 21.50
N PHE A 4 -10.05 1.25 20.35
CA PHE A 4 -9.57 -0.09 20.06
C PHE A 4 -8.07 0.02 19.80
N LEU A 5 -7.30 -0.74 20.58
CA LEU A 5 -5.89 -0.99 20.32
C LEU A 5 -5.74 -2.47 20.00
N ASP A 6 -5.32 -2.75 18.78
CA ASP A 6 -4.90 -4.07 18.34
C ASP A 6 -3.40 -3.99 18.03
N ALA A 7 -2.61 -4.75 18.78
CA ALA A 7 -1.17 -4.82 18.62
C ALA A 7 -0.70 -6.26 18.69
N GLY A 8 0.20 -6.63 17.80
CA GLY A 8 0.77 -7.97 17.81
C GLY A 8 2.04 -8.07 16.99
N LEU A 9 2.90 -9.00 17.41
CA LEU A 9 4.10 -9.40 16.67
C LEU A 9 3.72 -10.46 15.65
N ALA A 10 4.14 -10.28 14.40
CA ALA A 10 3.99 -11.31 13.37
C ALA A 10 5.17 -11.28 12.39
N TRP A 11 5.49 -12.45 11.84
CA TRP A 11 6.25 -12.52 10.59
C TRP A 11 5.39 -11.97 9.48
N ALA A 12 5.89 -10.96 8.79
CA ALA A 12 5.11 -10.16 7.86
C ALA A 12 5.87 -9.87 6.56
N VAL A 13 5.12 -9.78 5.47
CA VAL A 13 5.59 -9.27 4.17
C VAL A 13 4.67 -8.12 3.76
N PRO A 14 5.18 -6.89 3.61
CA PRO A 14 4.39 -5.75 3.19
C PRO A 14 4.01 -5.90 1.72
N VAL A 15 2.74 -5.65 1.39
CA VAL A 15 2.22 -5.73 0.01
C VAL A 15 1.30 -4.55 -0.27
N LEU A 16 1.11 -4.21 -1.54
CA LEU A 16 0.15 -3.19 -1.94
C LEU A 16 -1.28 -3.70 -1.75
N PRO A 17 -2.15 -2.98 -1.01
CA PRO A 17 -3.48 -3.48 -0.65
C PRO A 17 -4.41 -3.64 -1.86
N ASP A 18 -4.37 -2.70 -2.81
CA ASP A 18 -5.18 -2.73 -4.02
C ASP A 18 -4.77 -3.89 -4.94
N THR A 19 -3.46 -4.09 -5.07
CA THR A 19 -2.86 -5.18 -5.85
C THR A 19 -3.20 -6.53 -5.23
N LEU A 20 -3.06 -6.68 -3.90
CA LEU A 20 -3.44 -7.90 -3.18
C LEU A 20 -4.92 -8.24 -3.42
N GLY A 21 -5.82 -7.27 -3.24
CA GLY A 21 -7.25 -7.48 -3.44
C GLY A 21 -7.61 -7.89 -4.86
N ALA A 22 -7.08 -7.18 -5.87
CA ALA A 22 -7.29 -7.51 -7.28
C ALA A 22 -6.72 -8.89 -7.65
N HIS A 23 -5.56 -9.25 -7.12
CA HIS A 23 -4.90 -10.52 -7.43
C HIS A 23 -5.59 -11.71 -6.74
N LEU A 24 -6.10 -11.52 -5.52
CA LEU A 24 -6.94 -12.52 -4.84
C LEU A 24 -8.27 -12.74 -5.56
N GLU A 25 -8.87 -11.69 -6.12
CA GLU A 25 -10.07 -11.80 -6.94
C GLU A 25 -9.80 -12.59 -8.22
N ALA A 26 -8.70 -12.28 -8.92
CA ALA A 26 -8.27 -13.03 -10.10
C ALA A 26 -7.94 -14.50 -9.79
N TYR A 27 -7.29 -14.75 -8.65
CA TYR A 27 -6.97 -16.11 -8.19
C TYR A 27 -8.27 -16.88 -7.87
N ALA A 28 -9.19 -16.28 -7.13
CA ALA A 28 -10.49 -16.86 -6.80
C ALA A 28 -11.31 -17.21 -8.05
N ALA A 29 -11.25 -16.38 -9.10
CA ALA A 29 -11.92 -16.65 -10.37
C ALA A 29 -11.35 -17.88 -11.11
N GLY A 30 -10.06 -18.20 -10.92
CA GLY A 30 -9.40 -19.37 -11.53
C GLY A 30 -9.56 -20.67 -10.73
N LEU A 31 -9.87 -20.57 -9.43
CA LEU A 31 -9.96 -21.73 -8.55
C LEU A 31 -10.94 -22.82 -8.99
N PRO A 32 -12.14 -22.52 -9.52
CA PRO A 32 -13.05 -23.58 -9.98
C PRO A 32 -12.44 -24.44 -11.09
N ALA A 33 -11.77 -23.82 -12.07
CA ALA A 33 -11.14 -24.53 -13.18
C ALA A 33 -9.95 -25.38 -12.70
N ILE A 34 -9.12 -24.84 -11.81
CA ILE A 34 -8.00 -25.57 -11.20
C ILE A 34 -8.50 -26.75 -10.36
N THR A 35 -9.56 -26.53 -9.58
CA THR A 35 -10.16 -27.59 -8.76
C THR A 35 -10.72 -28.70 -9.64
N ALA A 36 -11.44 -28.35 -10.71
CA ALA A 36 -11.93 -29.32 -11.69
C ALA A 36 -10.78 -30.09 -12.33
N LEU A 37 -9.70 -29.42 -12.76
CA LEU A 37 -8.51 -30.05 -13.32
C LEU A 37 -7.90 -31.07 -12.35
N ARG A 38 -7.68 -30.67 -11.09
CA ARG A 38 -7.13 -31.55 -10.05
C ARG A 38 -8.02 -32.76 -9.77
N LEU A 39 -9.34 -32.56 -9.66
CA LEU A 39 -10.29 -33.65 -9.43
C LEU A 39 -10.32 -34.61 -10.62
N CYS A 40 -10.33 -34.11 -11.85
CA CYS A 40 -10.26 -34.93 -13.05
C CYS A 40 -8.94 -35.69 -13.16
N HIS A 41 -7.82 -35.08 -12.77
CA HIS A 41 -6.50 -35.71 -12.75
C HIS A 41 -6.42 -36.83 -11.69
N GLN A 42 -6.96 -36.60 -10.50
CA GLN A 42 -6.85 -37.52 -9.38
C GLN A 42 -7.87 -38.67 -9.42
N PHE A 43 -9.10 -38.39 -9.88
CA PHE A 43 -10.24 -39.31 -9.75
C PHE A 43 -10.90 -39.68 -11.09
N GLY A 44 -10.38 -39.19 -12.22
CA GLY A 44 -10.94 -39.52 -13.53
C GLY A 44 -10.93 -41.03 -13.80
N THR A 45 -12.03 -41.55 -14.33
CA THR A 45 -12.16 -42.98 -14.69
C THR A 45 -12.73 -43.14 -16.10
N GLY A 46 -12.48 -44.29 -16.73
CA GLY A 46 -12.97 -44.62 -18.06
C GLY A 46 -11.96 -44.38 -19.20
N PRO A 47 -12.28 -44.85 -20.42
CA PRO A 47 -11.34 -44.85 -21.55
C PRO A 47 -10.97 -43.45 -22.06
N ALA A 48 -11.81 -42.44 -21.79
CA ALA A 48 -11.61 -41.05 -22.21
C ALA A 48 -10.91 -40.17 -21.14
N ALA A 49 -10.55 -40.72 -19.97
CA ALA A 49 -9.94 -39.96 -18.87
C ALA A 49 -8.44 -39.71 -19.10
N HIS A 50 -8.08 -39.08 -20.22
CA HIS A 50 -6.67 -38.87 -20.60
C HIS A 50 -5.91 -37.95 -19.65
N ILE A 51 -6.63 -37.05 -18.95
CA ILE A 51 -6.04 -36.10 -18.00
C ILE A 51 -5.32 -36.81 -16.86
N THR A 52 -5.81 -37.97 -16.38
CA THR A 52 -5.19 -38.72 -15.27
C THR A 52 -3.79 -39.24 -15.57
N ARG A 53 -3.45 -39.35 -16.86
CA ARG A 53 -2.13 -39.81 -17.33
C ARG A 53 -1.11 -38.69 -17.46
N LEU A 54 -1.52 -37.43 -17.28
CA LEU A 54 -0.62 -36.30 -17.38
C LEU A 54 0.37 -36.30 -16.20
N PRO A 55 1.67 -36.13 -16.45
CA PRO A 55 2.65 -35.84 -15.41
C PRO A 55 2.25 -34.61 -14.59
N ARG A 56 2.63 -34.61 -13.31
CA ARG A 56 2.28 -33.55 -12.37
C ARG A 56 2.80 -32.18 -12.83
N GLU A 57 3.94 -32.17 -13.50
CA GLU A 57 4.60 -30.98 -14.04
C GLU A 57 3.71 -30.29 -15.08
N LEU A 58 3.04 -31.06 -15.96
CA LEU A 58 2.11 -30.50 -16.93
C LEU A 58 0.85 -29.95 -16.25
N ILE A 59 0.37 -30.59 -15.19
CA ILE A 59 -0.77 -30.07 -14.40
C ILE A 59 -0.40 -28.71 -13.80
N ILE A 60 0.77 -28.59 -13.17
CA ILE A 60 1.26 -27.32 -12.61
C ILE A 60 1.35 -26.25 -13.71
N LEU A 61 1.90 -26.58 -14.88
CA LEU A 61 1.97 -25.64 -16.01
C LEU A 61 0.59 -25.19 -16.50
N ILE A 62 -0.41 -26.08 -16.50
CA ILE A 62 -1.79 -25.71 -16.86
C ILE A 62 -2.41 -24.82 -15.78
N GLU A 63 -2.15 -25.10 -14.49
CA GLU A 63 -2.60 -24.24 -13.39
C GLU A 63 -2.02 -22.82 -13.51
N ASP A 64 -0.73 -22.72 -13.80
CA ASP A 64 -0.04 -21.45 -14.05
C ASP A 64 -0.64 -20.73 -15.27
N TYR A 65 -0.97 -21.46 -16.34
CA TYR A 65 -1.65 -20.90 -17.51
C TYR A 65 -3.06 -20.37 -17.19
N ILE A 66 -3.84 -21.08 -16.38
CA ILE A 66 -5.17 -20.63 -15.92
C ILE A 66 -5.04 -19.33 -15.10
N HIS A 67 -4.05 -19.26 -14.20
CA HIS A 67 -3.78 -18.05 -13.44
C HIS A 67 -3.34 -16.88 -14.33
N ALA A 68 -2.49 -17.14 -15.34
CA ALA A 68 -2.05 -16.15 -16.31
C ALA A 68 -3.20 -15.65 -17.21
N ALA A 69 -4.13 -16.53 -17.60
CA ALA A 69 -5.31 -16.16 -18.39
C ALA A 69 -6.21 -15.16 -17.63
N ASN A 70 -6.28 -15.28 -16.30
CA ASN A 70 -6.95 -14.32 -15.43
C ASN A 70 -6.10 -13.07 -15.11
N GLY A 71 -4.91 -12.95 -15.71
CA GLY A 71 -4.01 -11.81 -15.54
C GLY A 71 -4.64 -10.47 -15.95
N HIS A 72 -5.58 -10.48 -16.89
CA HIS A 72 -6.32 -9.27 -17.26
C HIS A 72 -7.10 -8.66 -16.07
N LEU A 73 -7.57 -9.48 -15.11
CA LEU A 73 -8.22 -9.02 -13.88
C LEU A 73 -7.21 -8.37 -12.91
N ARG A 74 -5.95 -8.82 -12.94
CA ARG A 74 -4.84 -8.26 -12.15
C ARG A 74 -4.41 -6.89 -12.65
N SER A 75 -4.36 -6.73 -13.97
CA SER A 75 -3.75 -5.55 -14.61
C SER A 75 -4.75 -4.52 -15.12
N LYS A 76 -6.07 -4.76 -15.02
CA LYS A 76 -7.09 -3.81 -15.50
C LYS A 76 -6.85 -2.43 -14.86
N PRO A 77 -6.50 -1.38 -15.64
CA PRO A 77 -6.20 -0.05 -15.11
C PRO A 77 -7.34 0.50 -14.26
N ASP A 78 -8.57 0.22 -14.69
CA ASP A 78 -9.81 0.64 -14.05
C ASP A 78 -10.45 -0.50 -13.23
N CYS A 79 -9.64 -1.36 -12.61
CA CYS A 79 -10.19 -2.30 -11.64
C CYS A 79 -10.71 -1.53 -10.41
N GLU A 80 -11.83 -1.97 -9.87
CA GLU A 80 -12.52 -1.29 -8.77
C GLU A 80 -11.65 -1.22 -7.50
N TRP A 81 -10.69 -2.13 -7.31
CA TRP A 81 -9.71 -2.06 -6.21
C TRP A 81 -8.83 -0.83 -6.33
N ARG A 82 -8.22 -0.62 -7.50
CA ARG A 82 -7.32 0.50 -7.73
C ARG A 82 -8.07 1.82 -7.68
N SER A 83 -9.23 1.93 -8.35
CA SER A 83 -9.99 3.19 -8.39
C SER A 83 -10.47 3.65 -7.01
N THR A 84 -10.98 2.73 -6.19
CA THR A 84 -11.42 3.03 -4.81
C THR A 84 -10.24 3.33 -3.89
N PHE A 85 -9.11 2.63 -4.04
CA PHE A 85 -7.89 2.91 -3.29
C PHE A 85 -7.28 4.27 -3.63
N THR A 86 -7.23 4.63 -4.92
CA THR A 86 -6.75 5.94 -5.37
C THR A 86 -7.59 7.08 -4.79
N CYS A 87 -8.92 6.90 -4.68
CA CYS A 87 -9.78 7.86 -3.97
C CYS A 87 -9.46 7.89 -2.47
N PHE A 88 -9.30 6.73 -1.84
CA PHE A 88 -8.94 6.65 -0.42
C PHE A 88 -7.61 7.33 -0.09
N GLN A 89 -6.63 7.25 -1.00
CA GLN A 89 -5.34 7.91 -0.83
C GLN A 89 -5.33 9.39 -1.19
N SER A 90 -6.48 9.97 -1.57
CA SER A 90 -6.56 11.33 -2.09
C SER A 90 -5.63 11.55 -3.29
N GLN A 91 -5.44 10.53 -4.12
CA GLN A 91 -4.65 10.59 -5.37
C GLN A 91 -5.56 10.67 -6.60
N CYS A 92 -6.87 10.79 -6.44
CA CYS A 92 -7.78 10.87 -7.58
C CYS A 92 -7.86 12.29 -8.14
N GLU A 93 -8.10 12.41 -9.45
CA GLU A 93 -8.39 13.68 -10.12
C GLU A 93 -9.91 13.88 -10.25
N PRO A 94 -10.43 15.09 -10.02
CA PRO A 94 -11.87 15.37 -10.17
C PRO A 94 -12.46 14.86 -11.49
N ARG A 95 -11.83 15.15 -12.63
CA ARG A 95 -12.30 14.72 -13.97
C ARG A 95 -12.37 13.21 -14.20
N LYS A 96 -11.72 12.40 -13.34
CA LYS A 96 -11.68 10.94 -13.45
C LYS A 96 -12.87 10.28 -12.75
N HIS A 97 -13.71 11.07 -12.09
CA HIS A 97 -14.97 10.61 -11.51
C HIS A 97 -16.07 10.66 -12.57
N GLU A 98 -17.11 9.86 -12.35
CA GLU A 98 -18.30 9.86 -13.20
C GLU A 98 -19.01 11.22 -13.12
N GLY A 99 -19.38 11.76 -14.28
CA GLY A 99 -20.10 13.02 -14.39
C GLY A 99 -20.04 13.59 -15.81
N ASP A 100 -21.04 14.40 -16.15
CA ASP A 100 -21.03 15.16 -17.40
C ASP A 100 -20.18 16.42 -17.23
N TRP A 101 -18.93 16.32 -17.67
CA TRP A 101 -17.96 17.42 -17.61
C TRP A 101 -17.95 18.27 -18.88
N SER A 102 -18.85 18.04 -19.84
CA SER A 102 -18.85 18.69 -21.16
C SER A 102 -19.00 20.21 -21.06
N ALA A 103 -19.88 20.70 -20.19
CA ALA A 103 -20.07 22.13 -19.95
C ALA A 103 -18.80 22.80 -19.41
N TYR A 104 -18.14 22.19 -18.43
CA TYR A 104 -16.88 22.69 -17.87
C TYR A 104 -15.74 22.63 -18.89
N SER A 105 -15.69 21.56 -19.69
CA SER A 105 -14.77 21.40 -20.79
C SER A 105 -14.88 22.57 -21.78
N ALA A 106 -16.10 22.90 -22.22
CA ALA A 106 -16.35 24.01 -23.15
C ALA A 106 -15.96 25.37 -22.56
N VAL A 107 -16.17 25.57 -21.25
CA VAL A 107 -15.71 26.78 -20.56
C VAL A 107 -14.19 26.86 -20.57
N VAL A 108 -13.47 25.79 -20.22
CA VAL A 108 -12.00 25.75 -20.24
C VAL A 108 -11.48 26.02 -21.66
N ASP A 109 -12.09 25.41 -22.67
CA ASP A 109 -11.70 25.57 -24.08
C ASP A 109 -11.85 27.02 -24.57
N ARG A 110 -12.82 27.77 -24.05
CA ARG A 110 -13.04 29.18 -24.42
C ARG A 110 -11.93 30.11 -23.92
N TYR A 111 -11.39 29.86 -22.73
CA TYR A 111 -10.42 30.77 -22.09
C TYR A 111 -8.98 30.30 -22.21
N MET A 112 -8.77 29.01 -22.41
CA MET A 112 -7.43 28.47 -22.56
C MET A 112 -6.94 28.68 -23.99
N ARG A 113 -5.92 29.54 -24.15
CA ARG A 113 -5.15 29.56 -25.41
C ARG A 113 -4.29 28.31 -25.49
N GLU A 114 -4.29 27.68 -26.65
CA GLU A 114 -3.35 26.62 -26.98
C GLU A 114 -2.07 27.21 -27.60
N CYS A 115 -1.01 26.42 -27.70
CA CYS A 115 0.14 26.79 -28.51
C CYS A 115 -0.15 26.54 -30.00
N ASP A 116 0.55 27.23 -30.90
CA ASP A 116 0.34 27.12 -32.35
C ASP A 116 0.38 25.68 -32.86
N HIS A 117 1.25 24.84 -32.28
CA HIS A 117 1.32 23.42 -32.62
C HIS A 117 0.04 22.69 -32.23
N CYS A 118 -0.44 22.85 -31.00
CA CYS A 118 -1.65 22.19 -30.51
C CYS A 118 -2.91 22.73 -31.16
N THR A 119 -2.95 23.99 -31.58
CA THR A 119 -4.08 24.57 -32.32
C THR A 119 -4.22 23.97 -33.72
N LYS A 120 -3.09 23.67 -34.39
CA LYS A 120 -3.07 23.07 -35.73
C LYS A 120 -3.18 21.55 -35.72
N ASN A 121 -2.82 20.92 -34.60
CA ASN A 121 -2.78 19.47 -34.43
C ASN A 121 -3.70 19.05 -33.28
N THR A 122 -3.49 17.87 -32.73
CA THR A 122 -4.18 17.46 -31.51
C THR A 122 -3.34 17.85 -30.30
N MET A 123 -3.99 18.21 -29.18
CA MET A 123 -3.27 18.39 -27.92
C MET A 123 -2.68 17.10 -27.33
N TYR A 124 -2.97 15.96 -27.95
CA TYR A 124 -2.40 14.66 -27.61
C TYR A 124 -1.11 14.37 -28.38
N ASP A 125 -0.68 15.29 -29.26
CA ASP A 125 0.63 15.22 -29.89
C ASP A 125 1.73 15.62 -28.89
N ASN A 126 2.77 14.79 -28.81
CA ASN A 126 3.93 14.97 -27.93
C ASN A 126 4.87 16.12 -28.36
N LYS A 127 4.54 16.81 -29.47
CA LYS A 127 5.26 17.96 -30.04
C LYS A 127 4.76 19.33 -29.56
N CYS A 128 4.04 19.38 -28.44
CA CYS A 128 3.58 20.63 -27.83
C CYS A 128 4.75 21.60 -27.56
N SER A 129 4.70 22.81 -28.12
CA SER A 129 5.79 23.80 -28.00
C SER A 129 6.00 24.34 -26.57
N TRP A 130 5.01 24.17 -25.69
CA TRP A 130 5.14 24.52 -24.26
C TRP A 130 5.72 23.40 -23.40
N ARG A 131 6.03 22.24 -24.00
CA ARG A 131 6.78 21.19 -23.32
C ARG A 131 8.12 21.77 -22.82
N CYS A 132 8.59 21.29 -21.68
CA CYS A 132 9.93 21.63 -21.21
C CYS A 132 10.96 21.17 -22.28
N PRO A 133 11.84 22.06 -22.78
CA PRO A 133 12.93 21.66 -23.66
C PRO A 133 13.95 20.82 -22.88
N ASP A 134 13.84 19.49 -22.99
CA ASP A 134 14.72 18.39 -22.55
C ASP A 134 15.43 18.45 -21.17
N GLU A 135 16.19 17.37 -20.90
CA GLU A 135 16.62 16.72 -19.64
C GLU A 135 17.17 17.62 -18.52
N LEU A 136 17.49 18.88 -18.80
CA LEU A 136 18.05 19.83 -17.82
C LEU A 136 16.98 20.65 -17.08
N ASN A 137 15.71 20.56 -17.49
CA ASN A 137 14.66 21.43 -16.96
C ASN A 137 14.08 20.93 -15.62
N ARG A 138 14.88 21.05 -14.56
CA ARG A 138 14.60 20.66 -13.16
C ARG A 138 13.35 21.30 -12.54
N LEU A 139 12.68 22.21 -13.24
CA LEU A 139 11.52 22.96 -12.72
C LEU A 139 10.18 22.25 -12.92
N CYS A 140 10.09 21.26 -13.81
CA CYS A 140 8.87 20.46 -13.97
C CYS A 140 9.05 19.13 -13.25
N PRO A 141 8.33 18.87 -12.15
CA PRO A 141 8.49 17.63 -11.37
C PRO A 141 8.33 16.36 -12.21
N ALA A 142 7.37 16.34 -13.14
CA ALA A 142 7.18 15.19 -14.04
C ALA A 142 8.35 14.98 -15.01
N CYS A 143 9.04 16.05 -15.44
CA CYS A 143 10.21 15.93 -16.31
C CYS A 143 11.45 15.55 -15.51
N ALA A 144 11.54 15.96 -14.24
CA ALA A 144 12.64 15.59 -13.34
C ALA A 144 12.61 14.10 -12.93
N GLU A 145 11.46 13.44 -13.05
CA GLU A 145 11.27 12.02 -12.77
C GLU A 145 11.23 11.15 -14.04
N ASP A 146 11.62 11.70 -15.20
CA ASP A 146 11.62 11.01 -16.50
C ASP A 146 10.30 10.31 -16.86
N LYS A 147 9.16 10.83 -16.39
CA LYS A 147 7.82 10.27 -16.62
C LYS A 147 7.29 10.44 -18.05
N GLY A 148 8.15 10.80 -19.00
CA GLY A 148 7.82 10.98 -20.41
C GLY A 148 7.16 12.32 -20.76
N PRO A 149 7.06 12.64 -22.06
CA PRO A 149 6.49 13.88 -22.57
C PRO A 149 5.04 14.13 -22.14
N GLU A 150 4.24 13.07 -22.07
CA GLU A 150 2.82 13.09 -21.72
C GLU A 150 2.55 13.49 -20.27
N ALA A 151 3.54 13.36 -19.39
CA ALA A 151 3.46 13.75 -17.99
C ALA A 151 3.84 15.23 -17.76
N CYS A 152 4.46 15.90 -18.73
CA CYS A 152 4.96 17.27 -18.57
C CYS A 152 3.83 18.27 -18.25
N TYR A 153 3.88 18.88 -17.07
CA TYR A 153 2.86 19.83 -16.58
C TYR A 153 2.74 21.13 -17.39
N ARG A 154 3.75 21.46 -18.21
CA ARG A 154 3.73 22.68 -19.04
C ARG A 154 3.01 22.52 -20.37
N THR A 155 2.75 21.28 -20.81
CA THR A 155 2.02 21.01 -22.06
C THR A 155 0.62 21.61 -22.04
N CYS A 156 0.07 21.96 -23.22
CA CYS A 156 -1.31 22.43 -23.34
C CYS A 156 -2.29 21.41 -22.73
N ARG A 157 -2.08 20.11 -22.98
CA ARG A 157 -2.88 19.04 -22.38
C ARG A 157 -2.92 19.14 -20.86
N LYS A 158 -1.76 19.14 -20.18
CA LYS A 158 -1.73 19.16 -18.71
C LYS A 158 -2.25 20.45 -18.11
N ARG A 159 -2.03 21.60 -18.77
CA ARG A 159 -2.61 22.88 -18.36
C ARG A 159 -4.14 22.89 -18.47
N ARG A 160 -4.69 22.29 -19.52
CA ARG A 160 -6.13 22.11 -19.70
C ARG A 160 -6.72 21.21 -18.62
N GLU A 161 -6.11 20.04 -18.42
CA GLU A 161 -6.50 19.08 -17.39
C GLU A 161 -6.46 19.71 -15.98
N LEU A 162 -5.42 20.49 -15.69
CA LEU A 162 -5.29 21.27 -14.45
C LEU A 162 -6.46 22.23 -14.25
N LYS A 163 -6.80 23.02 -15.29
CA LYS A 163 -7.89 24.00 -15.19
C LYS A 163 -9.25 23.36 -15.06
N LEU A 164 -9.48 22.27 -15.79
CA LEU A 164 -10.71 21.49 -15.65
C LEU A 164 -10.85 20.93 -14.23
N ASN A 165 -9.81 20.25 -13.71
CA ASN A 165 -9.83 19.73 -12.34
C ASN A 165 -10.01 20.83 -11.28
N GLN A 166 -9.44 22.02 -11.50
CA GLN A 166 -9.64 23.17 -10.61
C GLN A 166 -11.10 23.66 -10.59
N MET A 167 -11.82 23.58 -11.71
CA MET A 167 -13.25 23.93 -11.74
C MET A 167 -14.13 22.83 -11.12
N LEU A 168 -13.68 21.58 -11.20
CA LEU A 168 -14.44 20.41 -10.74
C LEU A 168 -14.19 20.06 -9.27
N CYS A 169 -13.15 20.58 -8.61
CA CYS A 169 -12.80 20.18 -7.24
C CYS A 169 -13.89 20.51 -6.22
N ASP A 170 -14.69 21.54 -6.48
CA ASP A 170 -15.80 21.95 -5.62
C ASP A 170 -17.17 21.44 -6.12
N HIS A 171 -17.18 20.62 -7.17
CA HIS A 171 -18.41 20.10 -7.75
C HIS A 171 -18.98 18.95 -6.91
N ALA A 172 -20.28 19.02 -6.60
CA ALA A 172 -20.96 18.03 -5.75
C ALA A 172 -20.78 16.58 -6.22
N ALA A 173 -20.93 16.31 -7.52
CA ALA A 173 -20.77 14.95 -8.06
C ALA A 173 -19.35 14.38 -7.85
N PHE A 174 -18.30 15.22 -7.88
CA PHE A 174 -16.95 14.78 -7.56
C PHE A 174 -16.86 14.39 -6.08
N SER A 175 -17.31 15.28 -5.17
CA SER A 175 -17.28 15.02 -3.73
C SER A 175 -18.08 13.77 -3.34
N GLU A 176 -19.28 13.60 -3.91
CA GLU A 176 -20.15 12.45 -3.65
C GLU A 176 -19.51 11.13 -4.10
N GLN A 177 -19.00 11.08 -5.34
CA GLN A 177 -18.34 9.88 -5.87
C GLN A 177 -17.05 9.58 -5.11
N HIS A 178 -16.26 10.60 -4.77
CA HIS A 178 -15.03 10.45 -3.98
C HIS A 178 -15.31 9.83 -2.60
N GLU A 179 -16.31 10.35 -1.89
CA GLU A 179 -16.72 9.83 -0.58
C GLU A 179 -17.37 8.44 -0.67
N MET A 180 -18.10 8.16 -1.75
CA MET A 180 -18.60 6.81 -2.02
C MET A 180 -17.44 5.83 -2.23
N ASN A 181 -16.45 6.18 -3.06
CA ASN A 181 -15.29 5.33 -3.32
C ASN A 181 -14.45 5.08 -2.05
N LYS A 182 -14.27 6.09 -1.20
CA LYS A 182 -13.64 5.96 0.13
C LYS A 182 -14.38 4.94 1.02
N ARG A 183 -15.70 5.04 1.09
CA ARG A 183 -16.53 4.10 1.86
C ARG A 183 -16.45 2.68 1.29
N THR A 184 -16.51 2.54 -0.03
CA THR A 184 -16.37 1.25 -0.72
C THR A 184 -15.01 0.62 -0.43
N TRP A 185 -13.92 1.40 -0.49
CA TRP A 185 -12.59 0.92 -0.11
C TRP A 185 -12.55 0.37 1.32
N MET A 186 -13.04 1.16 2.29
CA MET A 186 -13.06 0.76 3.69
C MET A 186 -13.88 -0.51 3.94
N ASP A 187 -14.99 -0.68 3.21
CA ASP A 187 -15.80 -1.91 3.27
C ASP A 187 -15.08 -3.12 2.65
N LYS A 188 -14.34 -2.92 1.56
CA LYS A 188 -13.53 -3.95 0.90
C LYS A 188 -12.42 -4.50 1.79
N ILE A 189 -11.72 -3.64 2.52
CA ILE A 189 -10.59 -4.04 3.39
C ILE A 189 -11.02 -4.34 4.83
N ARG A 190 -12.32 -4.23 5.14
CA ARG A 190 -12.84 -4.54 6.48
C ARG A 190 -12.51 -5.99 6.81
N GLN A 191 -11.97 -6.22 8.00
CA GLN A 191 -11.62 -7.56 8.49
C GLN A 191 -12.70 -8.10 9.44
N GLY A 192 -12.87 -9.41 9.46
CA GLY A 192 -13.81 -10.12 10.33
C GLY A 192 -14.80 -11.02 9.57
N PRO A 193 -15.51 -11.93 10.27
CA PRO A 193 -16.28 -13.01 9.62
C PRO A 193 -17.39 -12.54 8.68
N ALA A 194 -17.98 -11.37 8.94
CA ALA A 194 -19.06 -10.79 8.16
C ALA A 194 -18.58 -9.78 7.11
N SER A 195 -17.27 -9.63 6.90
CA SER A 195 -16.73 -8.64 5.97
C SER A 195 -16.73 -9.13 4.52
N ARG A 196 -16.64 -8.19 3.57
CA ARG A 196 -16.44 -8.52 2.15
C ARG A 196 -15.10 -9.20 1.89
N PHE A 197 -14.11 -8.96 2.75
CA PHE A 197 -12.79 -9.58 2.66
C PHE A 197 -12.77 -11.02 3.19
N ALA A 198 -13.74 -11.45 3.99
CA ALA A 198 -13.75 -12.77 4.66
C ALA A 198 -13.65 -13.97 3.69
N LYS A 199 -14.10 -13.82 2.43
CA LYS A 199 -13.88 -14.86 1.40
C LYS A 199 -12.40 -15.00 1.02
N TYR A 200 -11.68 -13.89 0.99
CA TYR A 200 -10.26 -13.84 0.68
C TYR A 200 -9.39 -14.24 1.87
N ASP A 201 -9.79 -13.90 3.11
CA ASP A 201 -9.14 -14.42 4.31
C ASP A 201 -9.17 -15.95 4.35
N ARG A 202 -10.33 -16.56 4.05
CA ARG A 202 -10.46 -18.02 3.95
C ARG A 202 -9.55 -18.59 2.86
N LEU A 203 -9.48 -17.93 1.71
CA LEU A 203 -8.62 -18.34 0.60
C LEU A 203 -7.14 -18.30 0.99
N LEU A 204 -6.68 -17.19 1.57
CA LEU A 204 -5.31 -17.04 2.05
C LEU A 204 -4.95 -18.10 3.09
N LEU A 205 -5.84 -18.35 4.04
CA LEU A 205 -5.63 -19.34 5.08
C LEU A 205 -5.60 -20.77 4.52
N GLN A 206 -6.55 -21.13 3.66
CA GLN A 206 -6.66 -22.49 3.13
C GLN A 206 -5.56 -22.84 2.14
N HIS A 207 -5.18 -21.91 1.26
CA HIS A 207 -4.23 -22.19 0.17
C HIS A 207 -2.78 -21.91 0.56
N PHE A 208 -2.55 -20.95 1.46
CA PHE A 208 -1.19 -20.50 1.79
C PHE A 208 -0.88 -20.59 3.29
N GLY A 209 -1.88 -20.77 4.15
CA GLY A 209 -1.69 -20.72 5.60
C GLY A 209 -1.23 -19.34 6.07
N LEU A 210 -1.77 -18.29 5.44
CA LEU A 210 -1.50 -16.88 5.71
C LEU A 210 -2.78 -16.10 5.97
N GLU A 211 -2.65 -14.92 6.55
CA GLU A 211 -3.71 -13.93 6.73
C GLU A 211 -3.28 -12.60 6.12
N ALA A 212 -4.24 -11.76 5.74
CA ALA A 212 -3.96 -10.36 5.44
C ALA A 212 -4.17 -9.54 6.72
N PHE A 213 -3.37 -8.49 6.91
CA PHE A 213 -3.58 -7.48 7.92
C PHE A 213 -3.73 -6.13 7.22
N PHE A 214 -4.87 -5.47 7.39
CA PHE A 214 -5.13 -4.15 6.83
C PHE A 214 -5.24 -3.14 7.95
N THR A 215 -4.55 -2.02 7.77
CA THR A 215 -4.69 -0.92 8.69
C THR A 215 -4.60 0.41 7.96
N SER A 216 -5.45 1.35 8.35
CA SER A 216 -5.50 2.68 7.72
C SER A 216 -4.79 3.68 8.60
N THR A 217 -4.07 4.61 7.98
CA THR A 217 -3.34 5.67 8.67
C THR A 217 -3.45 6.97 7.88
N GLN A 218 -3.38 8.09 8.59
CA GLN A 218 -3.41 9.43 8.00
C GLN A 218 -2.01 10.05 7.99
N ILE A 219 -1.83 11.09 7.16
CA ILE A 219 -0.60 11.88 7.17
C ILE A 219 -0.41 12.54 8.52
N GLY A 220 0.67 12.18 9.21
CA GLY A 220 1.22 13.00 10.29
C GLY A 220 1.76 14.32 9.73
N ARG A 221 1.54 15.43 10.43
CA ARG A 221 1.99 16.78 10.01
C ARG A 221 3.48 16.86 9.69
N GLU A 222 4.28 15.98 10.28
CA GLU A 222 5.73 15.93 10.17
C GLU A 222 6.23 15.25 8.89
N ASN A 223 5.36 14.52 8.18
CA ASN A 223 5.78 13.79 6.99
C ASN A 223 5.72 14.68 5.74
N VAL A 224 6.73 15.55 5.60
CA VAL A 224 6.81 16.58 4.53
C VAL A 224 6.91 15.99 3.12
N ASN A 225 7.33 14.73 3.00
CA ASN A 225 7.67 14.09 1.72
C ASN A 225 6.57 13.15 1.18
N TRP A 226 5.46 13.01 1.89
CA TRP A 226 4.31 12.20 1.46
C TRP A 226 3.02 13.04 1.55
N PRO A 227 2.17 13.04 0.52
CA PRO A 227 2.27 12.31 -0.74
C PRO A 227 3.21 13.00 -1.72
N ARG A 228 3.93 12.21 -2.53
CA ARG A 228 4.74 12.76 -3.63
C ARG A 228 3.89 13.17 -4.84
N ASP A 229 2.64 12.71 -4.91
CA ASP A 229 1.78 12.94 -6.07
C ASP A 229 1.03 14.27 -5.99
N PHE A 230 1.21 15.16 -6.98
CA PHE A 230 0.53 16.45 -7.07
C PHE A 230 -1.00 16.39 -7.06
N GLN A 231 -1.61 15.23 -7.26
CA GLN A 231 -3.05 15.03 -7.23
C GLN A 231 -3.66 15.27 -5.84
N TYR A 232 -2.88 15.20 -4.74
CA TYR A 232 -3.40 15.50 -3.40
C TYR A 232 -3.95 16.92 -3.25
N ARG A 233 -3.55 17.86 -4.12
CA ARG A 233 -3.99 19.27 -4.04
C ARG A 233 -5.48 19.46 -4.25
N TRP A 234 -6.16 18.45 -4.80
CA TRP A 234 -7.61 18.46 -5.02
C TRP A 234 -8.41 18.07 -3.79
N HIS A 235 -7.72 17.70 -2.70
CA HIS A 235 -8.31 17.13 -1.49
C HIS A 235 -7.93 17.96 -0.29
N ALA A 236 -8.78 17.95 0.75
CA ALA A 236 -8.41 18.57 2.01
C ALA A 236 -7.26 17.79 2.67
N ARG A 237 -6.39 18.47 3.40
CA ARG A 237 -5.27 17.81 4.11
C ARG A 237 -5.73 16.70 5.06
N SER A 238 -6.95 16.83 5.62
CA SER A 238 -7.57 15.83 6.49
C SER A 238 -7.99 14.55 5.78
N ASP A 239 -8.14 14.57 4.45
CA ASP A 239 -8.57 13.42 3.65
C ASP A 239 -7.41 12.56 3.17
N ILE A 240 -6.17 13.03 3.37
CA ILE A 240 -5.00 12.32 2.88
C ILE A 240 -4.66 11.18 3.84
N GLY A 241 -5.03 9.97 3.43
CA GLY A 241 -4.78 8.73 4.14
C GLY A 241 -4.12 7.67 3.26
N THR A 242 -3.80 6.54 3.86
CA THR A 242 -3.30 5.36 3.15
C THR A 242 -3.69 4.10 3.92
N THR A 243 -3.68 2.97 3.23
CA THR A 243 -3.86 1.66 3.85
C THR A 243 -2.55 0.92 3.76
N LEU A 244 -2.02 0.52 4.91
CA LEU A 244 -0.92 -0.43 5.01
C LEU A 244 -1.50 -1.84 4.94
N CYS A 245 -0.81 -2.72 4.22
CA CYS A 245 -1.20 -4.11 4.10
C CYS A 245 0.00 -5.03 4.26
N TYR A 246 -0.20 -6.07 5.05
CA TYR A 246 0.81 -7.10 5.30
C TYR A 246 0.17 -8.46 5.09
N LEU A 247 0.91 -9.38 4.46
CA LEU A 247 0.65 -10.80 4.62
C LEU A 247 1.32 -11.23 5.92
N THR A 248 0.62 -11.97 6.76
CA THR A 248 1.13 -12.46 8.05
C THR A 248 0.84 -13.93 8.23
N LEU A 249 1.58 -14.59 9.12
CA LEU A 249 1.14 -15.89 9.63
C LEU A 249 -0.11 -15.71 10.51
N PRO A 250 -1.00 -16.72 10.56
CA PRO A 250 -2.17 -16.68 11.43
C PRO A 250 -1.78 -16.40 12.86
N ARG A 251 -2.36 -15.35 13.43
CA ARG A 251 -2.10 -14.99 14.82
C ARG A 251 -2.97 -15.87 15.72
N ALA A 252 -2.36 -16.49 16.74
CA ALA A 252 -3.14 -16.88 17.91
C ALA A 252 -3.59 -15.56 18.54
N GLY A 253 -4.88 -15.22 18.39
CA GLY A 253 -5.43 -13.89 18.66
C GLY A 253 -4.86 -13.28 19.94
N GLY A 254 -4.15 -12.15 19.79
CA GLY A 254 -3.74 -11.35 20.93
C GLY A 254 -4.98 -10.78 21.63
N PRO A 255 -4.86 -10.37 22.91
CA PRO A 255 -5.97 -9.72 23.60
C PRO A 255 -6.36 -8.42 22.88
N SER A 256 -7.53 -8.40 22.26
CA SER A 256 -8.16 -7.16 21.78
C SER A 256 -8.78 -6.45 22.98
N GLY A 257 -8.13 -5.39 23.45
CA GLY A 257 -8.65 -4.55 24.52
C GLY A 257 -9.56 -3.45 23.99
N MET A 258 -10.79 -3.38 24.50
CA MET A 258 -11.60 -2.16 24.39
C MET A 258 -11.18 -1.23 25.52
N PHE A 259 -10.61 -0.09 25.19
CA PHE A 259 -10.22 0.92 26.16
C PHE A 259 -11.32 2.00 26.22
N GLY A 260 -11.64 2.45 27.43
CA GLY A 260 -12.48 3.62 27.67
C GLY A 260 -11.58 4.81 27.97
N ASN A 261 -11.82 5.95 27.33
CA ASN A 261 -11.11 7.17 27.69
C ASN A 261 -11.53 7.64 29.09
N SER A 262 -10.56 8.09 29.89
CA SER A 262 -10.84 8.97 31.03
C SER A 262 -11.42 10.28 30.48
N SER A 263 -12.43 10.83 31.15
CA SER A 263 -13.25 11.93 30.67
C SER A 263 -12.44 13.14 30.19
N THR A 264 -12.43 13.39 28.88
CA THR A 264 -11.99 14.69 28.33
C THR A 264 -13.24 15.55 28.11
N ASN A 265 -13.39 16.59 28.93
CA ASN A 265 -14.43 17.62 28.83
C ASN A 265 -14.15 18.55 27.64
N GLU A 266 -14.24 18.04 26.41
CA GLU A 266 -14.12 18.88 25.22
C GLU A 266 -15.44 18.91 24.47
N GLU A 267 -16.03 20.11 24.46
CA GLU A 267 -17.21 20.45 23.69
C GLU A 267 -16.83 20.65 22.22
N GLN A 268 -17.53 19.93 21.34
CA GLN A 268 -17.66 20.14 19.89
C GLN A 268 -16.59 19.50 18.97
N GLY A 269 -17.02 18.42 18.29
CA GLY A 269 -16.38 17.88 17.09
C GLY A 269 -16.41 16.36 17.01
N ARG A 270 -16.64 15.79 15.82
CA ARG A 270 -16.35 14.36 15.57
C ARG A 270 -14.85 14.22 15.30
N ILE A 271 -14.10 13.83 16.32
CA ILE A 271 -12.68 13.48 16.15
C ILE A 271 -12.60 11.98 15.83
N ARG A 272 -12.04 11.65 14.66
CA ARG A 272 -11.64 10.29 14.29
C ARG A 272 -10.12 10.27 14.23
N VAL A 273 -9.49 9.58 15.17
CA VAL A 273 -8.04 9.35 15.11
C VAL A 273 -7.82 7.90 14.70
N GLU A 274 -7.20 7.71 13.54
CA GLU A 274 -6.72 6.42 13.07
C GLU A 274 -5.21 6.52 12.92
N ALA A 275 -4.52 5.87 13.85
CA ALA A 275 -3.07 5.77 13.80
C ALA A 275 -2.72 4.30 13.69
N ALA A 276 -2.01 3.98 12.61
CA ALA A 276 -1.47 2.67 12.41
C ALA A 276 0.01 2.75 12.10
N GLN A 277 0.75 1.81 12.68
CA GLN A 277 2.18 1.73 12.53
C GLN A 277 2.59 0.27 12.43
N ALA A 278 3.52 0.01 11.53
CA ALA A 278 4.21 -1.25 11.44
C ALA A 278 5.68 -0.98 11.73
N LEU A 279 6.17 -1.57 12.80
CA LEU A 279 7.54 -1.35 13.26
C LEU A 279 8.34 -2.63 13.05
N PRO A 280 9.38 -2.61 12.20
CA PRO A 280 10.28 -3.75 12.09
C PRO A 280 10.95 -3.99 13.45
N VAL A 281 11.01 -5.25 13.88
CA VAL A 281 11.67 -5.62 15.13
C VAL A 281 13.05 -6.14 14.79
N ASP A 282 14.06 -5.44 15.30
CA ASP A 282 15.44 -5.90 15.23
C ASP A 282 15.66 -6.94 16.32
N LEU A 283 15.52 -8.20 15.93
CA LEU A 283 16.02 -9.33 16.69
C LEU A 283 17.46 -9.55 16.28
N ALA A 284 18.40 -9.00 17.05
CA ALA A 284 19.83 -9.21 16.85
C ALA A 284 20.15 -10.69 16.57
N SER A 285 20.33 -11.05 15.30
CA SER A 285 20.79 -12.36 14.76
C SER A 285 20.06 -13.66 15.16
N LEU A 286 19.08 -13.67 16.07
CA LEU A 286 18.64 -14.90 16.75
C LEU A 286 17.35 -15.56 16.22
N ALA A 287 16.59 -14.90 15.35
CA ALA A 287 15.40 -15.50 14.76
C ALA A 287 15.43 -15.32 13.25
N THR A 288 16.02 -16.27 12.53
CA THR A 288 15.72 -16.44 11.12
C THR A 288 14.32 -17.06 11.00
N PRO A 289 13.47 -16.59 10.07
CA PRO A 289 12.20 -17.25 9.83
C PRO A 289 12.47 -18.68 9.40
N ALA A 290 11.84 -19.64 10.09
CA ALA A 290 11.93 -21.05 9.74
C ALA A 290 11.61 -21.26 8.24
N ALA A 291 12.36 -22.15 7.59
CA ALA A 291 12.27 -22.36 6.14
C ALA A 291 10.85 -22.67 5.66
N ASN A 292 10.06 -23.40 6.45
CA ASN A 292 8.66 -23.68 6.15
C ASN A 292 7.77 -22.42 6.14
N MET A 293 8.03 -21.44 7.01
CA MET A 293 7.33 -20.17 7.03
C MET A 293 7.67 -19.37 5.78
N ARG A 294 8.97 -19.26 5.44
CA ARG A 294 9.43 -18.58 4.23
C ARG A 294 8.77 -19.17 2.97
N ARG A 295 8.74 -20.50 2.86
CA ARG A 295 8.08 -21.21 1.74
C ARG A 295 6.61 -20.83 1.57
N ARG A 296 5.85 -20.62 2.65
CA ARG A 296 4.43 -20.18 2.57
C ARG A 296 4.31 -18.79 1.95
N PHE A 297 5.13 -17.84 2.40
CA PHE A 297 5.16 -16.50 1.82
C PHE A 297 5.61 -16.54 0.36
N THR A 298 6.68 -17.25 0.04
CA THR A 298 7.16 -17.40 -1.35
C THR A 298 6.08 -17.99 -2.25
N ALA A 299 5.39 -19.04 -1.80
CA ALA A 299 4.29 -19.66 -2.56
C ALA A 299 3.14 -18.67 -2.81
N ALA A 300 2.70 -17.93 -1.78
CA ALA A 300 1.65 -16.93 -1.92
C ALA A 300 2.06 -15.80 -2.87
N MET A 301 3.26 -15.25 -2.70
CA MET A 301 3.77 -14.15 -3.52
C MET A 301 3.92 -14.57 -4.98
N LYS A 302 4.39 -15.79 -5.27
CA LYS A 302 4.45 -16.33 -6.64
C LYS A 302 3.05 -16.53 -7.23
N ALA A 303 2.17 -17.27 -6.54
CA ALA A 303 0.84 -17.61 -7.05
C ALA A 303 -0.03 -16.36 -7.29
N LEU A 304 0.07 -15.39 -6.39
CA LEU A 304 -0.62 -14.11 -6.49
C LEU A 304 0.16 -13.07 -7.30
N ALA A 305 1.36 -13.36 -7.82
CA ALA A 305 2.21 -12.41 -8.53
C ALA A 305 2.37 -11.07 -7.79
N LEU A 306 2.73 -11.13 -6.51
CA LEU A 306 2.94 -9.98 -5.64
C LEU A 306 4.43 -9.71 -5.48
N THR A 307 4.77 -8.45 -5.22
CA THR A 307 6.11 -8.02 -4.84
C THR A 307 6.07 -7.34 -3.46
N PRO A 308 7.10 -7.54 -2.61
CA PRO A 308 7.19 -6.79 -1.37
C PRO A 308 7.15 -5.28 -1.65
N SER A 309 6.35 -4.54 -0.89
CA SER A 309 6.17 -3.10 -1.10
C SER A 309 5.95 -2.38 0.22
N VAL A 310 7.00 -1.74 0.73
CA VAL A 310 6.90 -0.85 1.90
C VAL A 310 6.31 0.48 1.47
N HIS A 311 5.30 0.94 2.20
CA HIS A 311 4.73 2.26 1.94
C HIS A 311 5.70 3.37 2.41
N PRO A 312 5.84 4.50 1.68
CA PRO A 312 6.78 5.58 2.06
C PRO A 312 6.57 6.15 3.47
N SER A 313 5.33 6.09 3.99
CA SER A 313 5.05 6.48 5.38
C SER A 313 5.71 5.59 6.43
N GLN A 314 6.31 4.45 6.04
CA GLN A 314 7.01 3.52 6.92
C GLN A 314 8.53 3.49 6.69
N GLU A 315 9.05 4.09 5.60
CA GLU A 315 10.48 4.04 5.26
C GLU A 315 11.40 4.65 6.34
N LEU A 316 10.88 5.61 7.12
CA LEU A 316 11.61 6.29 8.19
C LEU A 316 11.51 5.56 9.54
N ALA A 317 10.76 4.47 9.64
CA ALA A 317 10.58 3.75 10.90
C ALA A 317 11.86 2.99 11.26
N SER A 318 12.59 3.51 12.24
CA SER A 318 13.74 2.79 12.81
C SER A 318 13.28 1.46 13.42
N PRO A 319 14.02 0.37 13.20
CA PRO A 319 13.72 -0.90 13.87
C PRO A 319 13.70 -0.74 15.39
N VAL A 320 12.69 -1.37 15.99
CA VAL A 320 12.53 -1.48 17.43
C VAL A 320 13.47 -2.57 17.92
N SER A 321 14.39 -2.22 18.80
CA SER A 321 15.35 -3.13 19.40
C SER A 321 15.33 -2.96 20.90
N ALA A 322 15.20 -4.06 21.65
CA ALA A 322 15.31 -4.05 23.10
C ALA A 322 16.73 -3.67 23.57
N ASN A 323 17.73 -3.80 22.69
CA ASN A 323 19.15 -3.61 23.03
C ASN A 323 19.66 -2.17 22.84
N LYS A 324 18.89 -1.28 22.19
CA LYS A 324 19.33 0.11 21.88
C LYS A 324 19.60 0.97 23.12
N LEU A 325 19.15 0.57 24.30
CA LEU A 325 19.32 1.32 25.55
C LEU A 325 20.75 1.32 26.13
N LYS A 326 21.67 0.50 25.61
CA LYS A 326 23.04 0.41 26.16
C LYS A 326 24.04 1.44 25.64
N MET A 327 23.75 2.24 24.59
CA MET A 327 24.77 3.10 23.96
C MET A 327 24.76 4.59 24.32
N ARG A 328 23.86 5.08 25.17
CA ARG A 328 23.82 6.53 25.51
C ARG A 328 24.47 6.93 26.85
N LYS A 329 25.32 6.09 27.45
CA LYS A 329 25.96 6.42 28.75
C LYS A 329 27.50 6.50 28.78
N ASP A 330 28.22 6.20 27.69
CA ASP A 330 29.70 6.14 27.79
C ASP A 330 30.48 7.25 27.04
N ASP A 331 29.82 8.15 26.32
CA ASP A 331 30.52 9.26 25.62
C ASP A 331 30.73 10.51 26.50
N GLY A 332 30.40 10.43 27.80
CA GLY A 332 30.46 11.55 28.73
C GLY A 332 31.54 11.43 29.80
N ARG A 333 32.70 10.79 29.53
CA ARG A 333 33.81 10.79 30.50
C ARG A 333 35.19 10.48 29.92
N LYS A 334 35.75 11.35 29.07
CA LYS A 334 37.22 11.49 28.94
C LYS A 334 37.60 12.93 28.63
N ASP A 335 37.50 13.78 29.65
CA ASP A 335 38.39 14.93 29.76
C ASP A 335 39.64 14.52 30.54
N ALA A 336 40.77 15.05 30.08
CA ALA A 336 42.02 15.28 30.80
C ALA A 336 42.86 14.05 31.20
N GLU A 337 43.87 13.78 30.37
CA GLU A 337 45.30 13.54 30.68
C GLU A 337 45.92 12.81 29.47
N ARG A 338 47.13 13.02 28.96
CA ARG A 338 48.20 14.02 29.08
C ARG A 338 49.28 13.49 28.12
N ASN A 339 49.88 14.37 27.32
CA ASN A 339 51.25 14.32 26.76
C ASN A 339 51.67 13.19 25.79
N ASP A 340 52.01 13.64 24.58
CA ASP A 340 53.33 13.60 23.93
C ASP A 340 54.11 12.29 23.69
N GLU A 341 54.69 12.30 22.48
CA GLU A 341 55.89 11.59 22.00
C GLU A 341 55.77 10.10 21.61
N GLY A 342 55.56 9.90 20.30
CA GLY A 342 56.53 9.28 19.40
C GLY A 342 56.91 7.81 19.59
N ARG A 343 56.55 6.96 18.62
CA ARG A 343 57.49 6.10 17.87
C ARG A 343 56.77 5.22 16.84
N ASN A 344 57.48 5.05 15.72
CA ASN A 344 57.30 4.01 14.72
C ASN A 344 57.06 2.63 15.35
N ASP A 345 56.18 1.83 14.76
CA ASP A 345 56.59 0.48 14.37
C ASP A 345 55.67 -0.13 13.30
N GLU A 346 56.32 -0.77 12.33
CA GLU A 346 55.72 -1.60 11.30
C GLU A 346 55.30 -2.93 11.94
N GLY A 347 54.03 -3.34 11.77
CA GLY A 347 53.49 -4.47 12.52
C GLY A 347 52.27 -5.12 11.88
N ARG A 348 52.51 -5.74 10.73
CA ARG A 348 51.81 -6.90 10.15
C ARG A 348 50.93 -7.69 11.13
N ASN A 349 49.63 -7.87 10.83
CA ASN A 349 48.80 -9.07 11.10
C ASN A 349 47.42 -8.86 10.44
N ASN A 350 47.12 -9.56 9.34
CA ASN A 350 46.31 -10.79 9.33
C ASN A 350 45.00 -10.65 10.11
N GLU A 351 43.98 -10.10 9.46
CA GLU A 351 42.59 -10.39 9.80
C GLU A 351 41.99 -11.30 8.71
N GLU A 352 41.67 -12.50 9.17
CA GLU A 352 40.96 -13.55 8.49
C GLU A 352 39.66 -13.00 7.87
N ARG A 353 39.59 -13.03 6.54
CA ARG A 353 38.30 -13.05 5.85
C ARG A 353 37.61 -14.36 6.22
N ASN A 354 36.73 -14.29 7.21
CA ASN A 354 35.65 -15.24 7.34
C ASN A 354 34.68 -15.03 6.16
N ASP A 355 35.07 -15.56 5.01
CA ASP A 355 34.16 -15.86 3.91
C ASP A 355 33.30 -17.04 4.38
N ALA A 356 32.35 -16.75 5.27
CA ALA A 356 31.25 -17.64 5.54
C ALA A 356 30.57 -17.90 4.19
N GLU A 357 30.66 -19.15 3.73
CA GLU A 357 29.91 -19.72 2.62
C GLU A 357 28.45 -19.26 2.70
N ARG A 358 28.15 -18.12 2.07
CA ARG A 358 26.79 -17.80 1.69
C ARG A 358 26.49 -18.77 0.57
N ASN A 359 25.77 -19.85 0.92
CA ASN A 359 25.08 -20.67 -0.06
C ASN A 359 24.46 -19.73 -1.10
N PRO A 360 24.72 -19.94 -2.40
CA PRO A 360 24.16 -19.08 -3.43
C PRO A 360 22.65 -19.03 -3.20
N PRO A 361 22.03 -17.83 -3.23
CA PRO A 361 20.61 -17.70 -3.00
C PRO A 361 19.89 -18.67 -3.94
N GLU A 362 18.98 -19.48 -3.39
CA GLU A 362 18.16 -20.36 -4.21
C GLU A 362 17.58 -19.49 -5.35
N PRO A 363 17.66 -19.92 -6.62
CA PRO A 363 17.35 -19.10 -7.80
C PRO A 363 15.89 -18.60 -7.86
N ASP A 364 15.10 -18.91 -6.84
CA ASP A 364 13.68 -18.71 -6.71
C ASP A 364 13.28 -17.76 -5.56
N ASP A 365 14.25 -17.12 -4.90
CA ASP A 365 14.01 -16.29 -3.72
C ASP A 365 13.49 -14.88 -4.06
N ILE A 366 12.22 -14.81 -4.45
CA ILE A 366 11.53 -13.56 -4.80
C ILE A 366 11.31 -12.59 -3.61
N LEU A 367 11.52 -13.03 -2.38
CA LEU A 367 11.33 -12.20 -1.18
C LEU A 367 12.56 -11.37 -0.84
N GLY A 368 13.75 -11.78 -1.31
CA GLY A 368 15.02 -11.20 -0.90
C GLY A 368 15.36 -11.48 0.58
N PRO A 369 16.57 -11.09 1.04
CA PRO A 369 17.05 -11.43 2.38
C PRO A 369 16.22 -10.82 3.51
N ASP A 370 15.51 -9.72 3.24
CA ASP A 370 14.86 -8.91 4.25
C ASP A 370 13.47 -9.43 4.66
N TYR A 371 12.89 -10.37 3.90
CA TYR A 371 11.52 -10.86 4.12
C TYR A 371 11.42 -12.38 4.21
N PRO A 372 10.45 -12.93 4.98
CA PRO A 372 9.55 -12.20 5.89
C PRO A 372 10.31 -11.62 7.09
N GLN A 373 9.88 -10.46 7.56
CA GLN A 373 10.48 -9.78 8.71
C GLN A 373 9.58 -9.90 9.92
N LEU A 374 10.14 -9.97 11.13
CA LEU A 374 9.33 -9.82 12.33
C LEU A 374 8.91 -8.35 12.46
N THR A 375 7.61 -8.12 12.51
CA THR A 375 7.03 -6.78 12.55
C THR A 375 6.03 -6.67 13.69
N LEU A 376 6.16 -5.62 14.49
CA LEU A 376 5.13 -5.19 15.43
C LEU A 376 4.08 -4.41 14.64
N LEU A 377 2.92 -5.02 14.44
CA LEU A 377 1.78 -4.38 13.78
C LEU A 377 0.89 -3.78 14.86
N VAL A 378 0.68 -2.48 14.78
CA VAL A 378 -0.14 -1.70 15.71
C VAL A 378 -1.24 -0.98 14.94
N ASN A 379 -2.47 -1.15 15.39
CA ASN A 379 -3.66 -0.50 14.87
C ASN A 379 -4.41 0.12 16.05
N THR A 380 -4.45 1.46 16.07
CA THR A 380 -5.23 2.23 17.04
C THR A 380 -6.36 2.95 16.34
N ARG A 381 -7.59 2.72 16.80
CA ARG A 381 -8.79 3.40 16.31
C ARG A 381 -9.53 4.06 17.46
N PHE A 382 -9.72 5.37 17.35
CA PHE A 382 -10.48 6.16 18.28
C PHE A 382 -11.73 6.69 17.60
N HIS A 383 -12.89 6.25 18.07
CA HIS A 383 -14.18 6.74 17.58
C HIS A 383 -14.86 7.61 18.65
N TYR A 384 -15.03 8.88 18.32
CA TYR A 384 -15.84 9.81 19.10
C TYR A 384 -17.12 10.14 18.34
N ASN A 385 -18.23 9.54 18.77
CA ASN A 385 -19.57 9.92 18.34
C ASN A 385 -20.21 10.71 19.47
N MET A 386 -20.28 12.04 19.32
CA MET A 386 -21.31 12.80 20.02
C MET A 386 -22.63 12.48 19.31
N GLU A 387 -23.43 11.60 19.90
CA GLU A 387 -24.86 11.73 19.70
C GLU A 387 -25.22 13.12 20.22
N THR A 388 -25.55 14.02 19.29
CA THR A 388 -26.20 15.26 19.66
C THR A 388 -27.52 14.82 20.24
N THR A 389 -27.59 14.68 21.56
CA THR A 389 -28.84 14.66 22.28
C THR A 389 -29.49 16.00 21.91
N ARG A 390 -30.30 16.00 20.85
CA ARG A 390 -31.26 17.05 20.61
C ARG A 390 -32.19 16.97 21.81
N LEU A 391 -31.80 17.63 22.89
CA LEU A 391 -32.73 18.06 23.92
C LEU A 391 -33.80 18.80 23.13
N ASN A 392 -34.94 18.14 23.00
CA ASN A 392 -36.17 18.71 22.50
C ASN A 392 -36.46 19.87 23.45
N THR A 393 -35.99 21.07 23.12
CA THR A 393 -36.49 22.31 23.68
C THR A 393 -37.89 22.49 23.11
N ARG A 394 -38.84 21.66 23.55
CA ARG A 394 -40.25 21.98 23.49
C ARG A 394 -40.41 23.25 24.32
N LEU A 395 -40.40 24.38 23.61
CA LEU A 395 -41.35 25.46 23.75
C LEU A 395 -41.96 25.54 25.16
N MET A 396 -41.23 26.19 26.08
CA MET A 396 -41.90 27.08 27.03
C MET A 396 -42.33 28.33 26.24
N GLN A 397 -43.45 28.22 25.55
CA GLN A 397 -44.30 29.33 25.17
C GLN A 397 -45.74 28.84 25.31
N TYR A 398 -46.29 28.98 26.51
CA TYR A 398 -47.52 29.69 26.86
C TYR A 398 -47.89 29.42 28.31
#